data_AF-A0A2D4N528-F1
#
_entry.id   AF-A0A2D4N528-F1
#
_cell.length_a   1.000
_cell.length_b   1.000
_cell.length_c   1.000
_cell.angle_alpha   90.00
_cell.angle_beta   90.00
_cell.angle_gamma   90.00
#
_symmetry.space_group_name_H-M   'P 1'
#
loop_
_entity.id
_entity.type
_entity.pdbx_description
1 polymer ?
#
loop_
_entity_poly.entity_id
_entity_poly.type
_entity_poly.pdbx_seq_one_letter_code
_entity_poly.pdbx_strand_id
1 'polypeptide(L)'
;QQIMGSLVKNYFARQQNLSPDKIFHIVVAPCYDKKLEALREDFYTHLYNSQEVDCVLTSGEVFQMMEQRKISLKEINEVSFDTLFGGIEEELNRHDGRSDGYLEHIFK
;
A
#
# COMPACT_ATOMS: atom_id res chain seq x y z
N GLN A 1 0.25 -7.11 0.58
CA GLN A 1 0.61 -5.84 1.25
C GLN A 1 2.06 -5.85 1.71
N GLN A 2 2.52 -6.84 2.46
CA GLN A 2 3.86 -6.80 3.08
C GLN A 2 5.00 -6.81 2.06
N ILE A 3 4.88 -7.59 0.97
CA ILE A 3 5.83 -7.55 -0.15
C ILE A 3 6.04 -6.11 -0.65
N MET A 4 4.95 -5.36 -0.85
CA MET A 4 5.04 -3.95 -1.27
C MET A 4 5.64 -3.06 -0.18
N GLY A 5 5.31 -3.32 1.10
CA GLY A 5 5.95 -2.64 2.23
C GLY A 5 7.47 -2.77 2.20
N SER A 6 7.98 -3.98 1.97
CA SER A 6 9.41 -4.22 1.81
C SER A 6 9.99 -3.51 0.59
N LEU A 7 9.31 -3.51 -0.56
CA LEU A 7 9.76 -2.79 -1.75
C LEU A 7 9.85 -1.28 -1.51
N VAL A 8 8.86 -0.68 -0.85
CA VAL A 8 8.82 0.75 -0.53
C VAL A 8 9.89 1.11 0.52
N LYS A 9 9.88 0.42 1.65
CA LYS A 9 10.72 0.77 2.80
C LYS A 9 12.17 0.34 2.64
N ASN A 10 12.48 -0.67 1.84
CA ASN A 10 13.86 -1.09 1.59
C ASN A 10 14.36 -0.62 0.22
N TYR A 11 13.73 -1.06 -0.87
CA TYR A 11 14.27 -0.82 -2.21
C TYR A 11 14.13 0.64 -2.64
N PHE A 12 12.92 1.19 -2.59
CA PHE A 12 12.66 2.58 -2.96
C PHE A 12 13.37 3.54 -2.01
N ALA A 13 13.33 3.31 -0.69
CA ALA A 13 14.05 4.13 0.27
C ALA A 13 15.55 4.25 -0.05
N ARG A 14 16.20 3.13 -0.38
CA ARG A 14 17.62 3.13 -0.80
C ARG A 14 17.85 3.91 -2.09
N GLN A 15 16.98 3.77 -3.08
CA GLN A 15 17.08 4.55 -4.32
C GLN A 15 16.96 6.05 -4.09
N GLN A 16 16.11 6.47 -3.15
CA GLN A 16 15.94 7.87 -2.77
C GLN A 16 16.99 8.38 -1.77
N ASN A 17 17.95 7.54 -1.36
CA ASN A 17 18.90 7.83 -0.28
C ASN A 17 18.23 8.24 1.04
N LEU A 18 17.08 7.62 1.34
CA LEU A 18 16.33 7.80 2.58
C LEU A 18 16.48 6.59 3.48
N SER A 19 16.46 6.82 4.80
CA SER A 19 16.29 5.72 5.75
C SER A 19 14.81 5.31 5.83
N PRO A 20 14.50 4.03 6.11
CA PRO A 20 13.12 3.53 6.09
C PRO A 20 12.15 4.26 7.03
N ASP A 21 12.65 4.79 8.16
CA ASP A 21 11.88 5.59 9.13
C ASP A 21 11.42 6.95 8.59
N LYS A 22 11.97 7.40 7.45
CA LYS A 22 11.59 8.67 6.79
C LYS A 22 10.41 8.53 5.85
N ILE A 23 9.99 7.30 5.55
CA ILE A 23 8.84 7.02 4.70
C ILE A 23 7.69 6.61 5.61
N PHE A 24 6.47 7.11 5.37
CA PHE A 24 5.27 6.62 6.03
C PHE A 24 4.40 5.90 5.00
N HIS A 25 4.33 4.58 5.09
CA HIS A 25 3.67 3.72 4.13
C HIS A 25 2.28 3.33 4.62
N ILE A 26 1.25 3.78 3.88
CA ILE A 26 -0.16 3.54 4.16
C ILE A 26 -0.73 2.60 3.12
N VAL A 27 -1.49 1.60 3.56
CA VAL A 27 -2.25 0.70 2.69
C VAL A 27 -3.74 0.93 2.88
N VAL A 28 -4.50 1.02 1.79
CA VAL A 28 -5.97 0.97 1.81
C VAL A 28 -6.41 -0.46 1.51
N ALA A 29 -7.15 -1.09 2.41
CA ALA A 29 -7.57 -2.47 2.29
C ALA A 29 -9.08 -2.64 2.56
N PRO A 30 -9.77 -3.59 1.91
CA PRO A 30 -11.19 -3.85 2.15
C PRO A 30 -11.46 -4.66 3.42
N CYS A 31 -10.43 -5.04 4.18
CA CYS A 31 -10.54 -5.94 5.33
C CYS A 31 -9.81 -5.39 6.56
N TYR A 32 -10.42 -5.55 7.74
CA TYR A 32 -9.82 -5.16 9.01
C TYR A 32 -8.60 -6.02 9.38
N ASP A 33 -8.59 -7.31 9.02
CA ASP A 33 -7.51 -8.25 9.36
C ASP A 33 -6.14 -7.77 8.87
N LYS A 34 -6.10 -6.99 7.80
CA LYS A 34 -4.88 -6.38 7.28
C LYS A 34 -4.22 -5.41 8.26
N LYS A 35 -4.98 -4.79 9.17
CA LYS A 35 -4.43 -4.01 10.30
C LYS A 35 -3.69 -4.92 11.27
N LEU A 36 -4.29 -6.05 11.63
CA LEU A 36 -3.66 -7.03 12.53
C LEU A 36 -2.40 -7.64 11.90
N GLU A 37 -2.44 -7.94 10.59
CA GLU A 37 -1.28 -8.39 9.84
C GLU A 37 -0.14 -7.36 9.87
N ALA A 38 -0.44 -6.07 9.74
CA ALA A 38 0.57 -4.99 9.77
C ALA A 38 1.20 -4.75 11.15
N LEU A 39 0.54 -5.19 12.23
CA LEU A 39 1.04 -5.03 13.60
C LEU A 39 1.93 -6.19 14.07
N ARG A 40 2.10 -7.25 13.25
CA ARG A 40 2.94 -8.39 13.62
C ARG A 40 4.40 -7.96 13.77
N GLU A 41 5.05 -8.44 14.84
CA GLU A 41 6.46 -8.18 15.12
C GLU A 41 7.39 -8.65 13.99
N ASP A 42 6.99 -9.68 13.24
CA ASP A 42 7.73 -10.20 12.08
C ASP A 42 7.98 -9.15 10.99
N PHE A 43 7.15 -8.09 10.92
CA PHE A 43 7.25 -7.01 9.92
C PHE A 43 7.87 -5.72 10.49
N TYR A 44 8.34 -5.77 11.74
CA TYR A 44 9.00 -4.65 12.38
C TYR A 44 10.52 -4.78 12.29
N THR A 45 11.17 -3.73 11.78
CA THR A 45 12.63 -3.68 11.65
C THR A 45 13.25 -2.87 12.79
N HIS A 46 13.86 -3.57 13.76
CA HIS A 46 14.53 -2.95 14.92
C HIS A 46 15.64 -1.97 14.54
N LEU A 47 16.42 -2.26 13.49
CA LEU A 47 17.54 -1.41 13.05
C LEU A 47 17.08 0.01 12.68
N TYR A 48 15.88 0.14 12.14
CA TYR A 48 15.32 1.41 11.68
C TYR A 48 14.12 1.87 12.52
N ASN A 49 13.73 1.10 13.55
CA ASN A 49 12.53 1.36 14.33
C ASN A 49 11.29 1.63 13.45
N SER A 50 11.08 0.81 12.41
CA SER A 50 10.03 1.02 11.40
C SER A 50 9.28 -0.26 11.09
N GLN A 51 7.98 -0.13 10.83
CA GLN A 51 7.16 -1.18 10.23
C GLN A 51 7.35 -1.20 8.70
N GLU A 52 7.08 -2.34 8.07
CA GLU A 52 6.93 -2.41 6.60
C GLU A 52 5.65 -1.69 6.12
N VAL A 53 4.59 -1.71 6.93
CA VAL A 53 3.33 -0.98 6.72
C VAL A 53 2.98 -0.23 7.99
N ASP A 54 3.03 1.10 7.96
CA ASP A 54 2.83 1.93 9.16
C ASP A 54 1.36 2.11 9.52
N CYS A 55 0.47 2.11 8.51
CA CYS A 55 -0.95 2.28 8.72
C CYS A 55 -1.76 1.50 7.67
N VAL A 56 -2.86 0.90 8.11
CA VAL A 56 -3.86 0.32 7.22
C VAL A 56 -5.19 1.02 7.46
N LEU A 57 -5.72 1.62 6.39
CA LEU A 57 -7.04 2.22 6.34
C LEU A 57 -8.00 1.29 5.62
N THR A 58 -9.20 1.16 6.14
CA THR A 58 -10.29 0.48 5.46
C THR A 58 -10.93 1.42 4.45
N SER A 59 -11.59 0.84 3.43
CA SER A 59 -12.37 1.64 2.47
C SER A 59 -13.43 2.52 3.17
N GLY A 60 -14.02 2.04 4.28
CA GLY A 60 -14.96 2.81 5.09
C GLY A 60 -14.32 4.00 5.80
N GLU A 61 -13.11 3.84 6.36
CA GLU A 61 -12.37 4.94 6.99
C GLU A 61 -11.97 6.02 5.97
N VAL A 62 -11.51 5.61 4.78
CA VAL A 62 -11.22 6.56 3.69
C VAL A 62 -12.49 7.33 3.31
N PHE A 63 -13.62 6.64 3.16
CA PHE A 63 -14.90 7.28 2.85
C PHE A 63 -15.32 8.30 3.93
N GLN A 64 -15.21 7.94 5.23
CA GLN A 64 -15.49 8.85 6.33
C GLN A 64 -14.60 10.10 6.32
N MET A 65 -13.30 9.95 6.00
CA MET A 65 -12.39 11.08 5.86
C MET A 65 -12.81 12.02 4.72
N MET A 66 -13.34 11.46 3.62
CA MET A 66 -13.87 12.26 2.52
C MET A 66 -15.13 13.03 2.92
N GLU A 67 -16.07 12.39 3.63
CA GLU A 67 -17.29 13.03 4.13
C GLU A 67 -16.98 14.19 5.08
N GLN A 68 -16.05 13.98 6.03
CA GLN A 68 -15.60 15.01 6.97
C GLN A 68 -15.00 16.23 6.25
N ARG A 69 -14.34 16.01 5.10
CA ARG A 69 -13.76 17.07 4.26
C ARG A 69 -14.74 17.61 3.22
N LYS A 70 -15.97 17.10 3.17
CA LYS A 70 -17.00 17.44 2.16
C LYS A 70 -16.51 17.24 0.72
N ILE A 71 -15.76 16.17 0.48
CA ILE A 71 -15.23 15.81 -0.84
C ILE A 71 -16.15 14.75 -1.47
N SER A 72 -16.62 15.02 -2.68
CA SER A 72 -17.39 14.07 -3.50
C SER A 72 -16.49 13.39 -4.53
N LEU A 73 -16.51 12.05 -4.62
CA LEU A 73 -15.77 11.30 -5.65
C LEU A 73 -16.15 11.74 -7.08
N LYS A 74 -17.37 12.26 -7.29
CA LYS A 74 -17.83 12.72 -8.60
C LYS A 74 -17.17 14.03 -9.05
N GLU A 75 -16.55 14.76 -8.12
CA GLU A 75 -15.93 16.06 -8.36
C GLU A 75 -14.40 15.94 -8.51
N ILE A 76 -13.86 14.73 -8.39
CA ILE A 76 -12.42 14.46 -8.49
C ILE A 76 -12.09 14.11 -9.94
N ASN A 77 -11.12 14.83 -10.51
CA ASN A 77 -10.56 14.48 -11.80
C ASN A 77 -9.64 13.27 -11.67
N GLU A 78 -9.65 12.40 -12.67
CA GLU A 78 -8.70 11.30 -12.77
C GLU A 78 -7.27 11.84 -12.91
N VAL A 79 -6.35 11.22 -12.19
CA VAL A 79 -4.92 11.54 -12.22
C VAL A 79 -4.13 10.25 -12.44
N SER A 80 -2.98 10.36 -13.11
CA SER A 80 -2.06 9.24 -13.28
C SER A 80 -1.45 8.82 -11.94
N PHE A 81 -1.09 7.55 -11.82
CA PHE A 81 -0.30 7.07 -10.69
C PHE A 81 1.14 7.60 -10.76
N ASP A 82 1.75 7.74 -9.58
CA ASP A 82 3.17 8.01 -9.46
C ASP A 82 3.98 6.76 -9.82
N THR A 83 5.00 6.91 -10.66
CA THR A 83 5.93 5.81 -10.98
C THR A 83 6.96 5.69 -9.87
N LEU A 84 6.89 4.61 -9.07
CA LEU A 84 7.79 4.41 -7.93
C LEU A 84 9.12 3.76 -8.33
N PHE A 85 9.09 2.87 -9.32
CA PHE A 85 10.26 2.11 -9.78
C PHE A 85 10.46 2.41 -11.25
N GLY A 86 11.33 3.38 -11.57
CA GLY A 86 11.51 3.86 -12.95
C GLY A 86 11.80 2.73 -13.95
N GLY A 87 11.28 2.86 -15.18
CA GLY A 87 11.62 1.97 -16.30
C GLY A 87 10.60 0.88 -16.65
N ILE A 88 9.42 0.87 -16.01
CA ILE A 88 8.30 0.00 -16.39
C ILE A 88 7.16 0.92 -16.83
N GLU A 89 6.62 0.73 -18.04
CA GLU A 89 5.28 1.23 -18.35
C GLU A 89 4.34 0.54 -17.36
N GLU A 90 3.95 1.25 -16.30
CA GLU A 90 3.04 0.73 -15.27
C GLU A 90 1.64 0.62 -15.87
N GLU A 91 1.43 -0.36 -16.75
CA GLU A 91 0.08 -0.84 -17.02
C GLU A 91 -0.46 -1.38 -15.69
N LEU A 92 -1.56 -0.78 -15.23
CA LEU A 92 -2.24 -1.19 -14.03
C LEU A 92 -2.81 -2.60 -14.23
N ASN A 93 -2.01 -3.59 -13.85
CA ASN A 93 -2.40 -4.98 -13.90
C ASN A 93 -3.33 -5.26 -12.71
N ARG A 94 -4.63 -5.21 -12.98
CA ARG A 94 -5.67 -5.63 -12.03
C ARG A 94 -5.88 -7.13 -12.14
N HIS A 95 -5.52 -7.85 -11.10
CA HIS A 95 -6.08 -9.18 -10.90
C HIS A 95 -7.53 -9.01 -10.44
N ASP A 96 -8.45 -9.75 -11.06
CA ASP A 96 -9.84 -9.75 -10.64
C ASP A 96 -9.90 -10.23 -9.19
N GLY A 97 -10.44 -9.41 -8.29
CA GLY A 97 -10.47 -9.63 -6.84
C GLY A 97 -11.42 -10.73 -6.39
N ARG A 98 -11.51 -11.83 -7.14
CA ARG A 98 -12.18 -13.06 -6.71
C ARG A 98 -11.24 -13.82 -5.79
N SER A 99 -11.82 -14.67 -4.92
CA SER A 99 -11.16 -15.62 -4.02
C SER A 99 -9.87 -16.23 -4.59
N ASP A 100 -9.85 -16.49 -5.90
CA ASP A 100 -8.82 -17.28 -6.54
C ASP A 100 -7.75 -16.42 -7.24
N GLY A 101 -7.86 -15.09 -7.28
CA GLY A 101 -7.06 -14.25 -8.19
C GLY A 101 -5.54 -14.48 -8.15
N TYR A 102 -4.94 -14.55 -6.96
CA TYR A 102 -3.50 -14.84 -6.82
C TYR A 102 -3.17 -16.32 -7.01
N LEU A 103 -4.05 -17.23 -6.55
CA LEU A 103 -3.86 -18.67 -6.73
C LEU A 103 -3.93 -19.05 -8.21
N GLU A 104 -4.90 -18.52 -8.95
CA GLU A 104 -5.06 -18.68 -10.39
C GLU A 104 -3.80 -18.21 -11.14
N HIS A 105 -3.19 -17.10 -10.72
CA HIS A 105 -1.94 -16.64 -11.31
C HIS A 105 -0.76 -17.59 -11.05
N ILE A 106 -0.67 -18.18 -9.85
CA ILE A 106 0.39 -19.16 -9.52
C ILE A 106 0.24 -20.46 -10.33
N PHE A 107 -0.98 -20.91 -10.58
CA PHE A 107 -1.27 -22.20 -11.23
C PHE A 107 -1.44 -22.13 -12.76
N LYS A 108 -1.32 -20.96 -13.37
CA LYS A 108 -1.24 -20.78 -14.83
C LYS A 108 0.18 -20.97 -15.33
#